data_AF-A0A0U3DTK1-F1
#
_entry.id   AF-A0A0U3DTK1-F1
#
_cell.length_a   1.000
_cell.length_b   1.000
_cell.length_c   1.000
_cell.angle_alpha   90.00
_cell.angle_beta   90.00
_cell.angle_gamma   90.00
#
_symmetry.space_group_name_H-M   'P 1'
#
loop_
_entity.id
_entity.type
_entity.pdbx_description
1 polymer ?
#
loop_
_entity_poly.entity_id
_entity_poly.type
_entity_poly.pdbx_seq_one_letter_code
_entity_poly.pdbx_strand_id
1 'polypeptide(L)' 'MNQKSAIALALSFFLPGIGLVYLGDTQKGIGLFVSSIICNLISIYSFFFSILVFVIWAYGMYATYVEANNV' A
#
# COMPACT_ATOMS: atom_id res chain seq x y z
N MET A 1 -3.49 -18.07 -6.56
CA MET A 1 -3.34 -16.63 -6.86
C MET A 1 -3.68 -16.41 -8.32
N ASN A 2 -4.74 -15.67 -8.60
CA ASN A 2 -5.05 -15.22 -9.96
C ASN A 2 -3.90 -14.33 -10.48
N GLN A 3 -3.61 -14.34 -11.79
CA GLN A 3 -2.55 -13.50 -12.37
C GLN A 3 -2.72 -12.01 -11.98
N LYS A 4 -3.97 -11.55 -11.88
CA LYS A 4 -4.32 -10.20 -11.43
C LYS A 4 -3.85 -9.89 -9.99
N SER A 5 -3.96 -10.85 -9.07
CA SER A 5 -3.54 -10.69 -7.67
C SER A 5 -2.02 -10.56 -7.55
N ALA A 6 -1.25 -11.31 -8.34
CA ALA A 6 0.21 -11.23 -8.33
C ALA A 6 0.72 -9.87 -8.85
N ILE A 7 0.07 -9.34 -9.90
CA ILE A 7 0.39 -8.02 -10.46
C ILE A 7 0.03 -6.91 -9.48
N ALA A 8 -1.14 -6.99 -8.84
CA ALA A 8 -1.56 -6.01 -7.83
C ALA A 8 -0.59 -5.96 -6.63
N LEU A 9 -0.14 -7.12 -6.15
CA LEU A 9 0.84 -7.20 -5.07
C LEU A 9 2.20 -6.66 -5.48
N ALA A 10 2.66 -6.95 -6.69
CA ALA A 10 3.89 -6.37 -7.22
C ALA A 10 3.80 -4.83 -7.32
N LEU A 11 2.64 -4.28 -7.73
CA LEU A 11 2.44 -2.82 -7.76
C LEU A 11 2.45 -2.22 -6.35
N SER A 12 1.77 -2.84 -5.39
CA SER A 12 1.78 -2.39 -3.99
C SER A 12 3.14 -2.52 -3.30
N PHE A 13 4.00 -3.42 -3.76
CA PHE A 13 5.38 -3.55 -3.28
C PHE A 13 6.22 -2.31 -3.62
N PHE A 14 6.07 -1.77 -4.83
CA PHE A 14 6.78 -0.56 -5.24
C PHE A 14 6.11 0.72 -4.71
N LEU A 15 4.77 0.82 -4.82
CA LEU A 15 4.02 1.96 -4.33
C LEU A 15 2.79 1.47 -3.53
N PRO A 16 2.80 1.57 -2.18
CA PRO A 16 1.68 1.12 -1.37
C PRO A 16 0.39 1.86 -1.74
N GLY A 17 -0.69 1.10 -1.95
CA GLY A 17 -2.00 1.63 -2.34
C GLY A 17 -2.33 1.50 -3.83
N ILE A 18 -1.34 1.40 -4.72
CA ILE A 18 -1.60 1.29 -6.17
C ILE A 18 -2.17 -0.09 -6.55
N GLY A 19 -1.75 -1.16 -5.86
CA GLY A 19 -2.31 -2.49 -6.05
C GLY A 19 -3.81 -2.55 -5.73
N LEU A 20 -4.27 -1.81 -4.73
CA LEU A 20 -5.69 -1.69 -4.37
C LEU A 20 -6.50 -0.98 -5.45
N VAL A 21 -5.94 0.09 -6.05
CA VAL A 21 -6.56 0.77 -7.20
C VAL A 21 -6.72 -0.19 -8.39
N TYR A 22 -5.72 -1.04 -8.63
CA TYR A 22 -5.77 -2.02 -9.71
C TYR A 22 -6.83 -3.11 -9.49
N LEU A 23 -7.11 -3.44 -8.23
CA LEU A 23 -8.16 -4.40 -7.85
C LEU A 23 -9.57 -3.79 -7.88
N GLY A 24 -9.69 -2.48 -8.10
CA GLY A 24 -10.97 -1.77 -8.14
C GLY A 24 -11.35 -1.07 -6.83
N ASP A 25 -10.56 -1.24 -5.77
CA ASP A 25 -10.75 -0.51 -4.51
C ASP A 25 -9.95 0.81 -4.50
N THR A 26 -10.41 1.73 -5.35
CA THR A 26 -9.77 3.03 -5.56
C THR A 26 -9.75 3.88 -4.28
N GLN A 27 -10.78 3.76 -3.44
CA GLN A 27 -10.92 4.57 -2.23
C GLN A 27 -9.89 4.17 -1.17
N LYS A 28 -9.73 2.87 -0.89
CA LYS A 28 -8.68 2.40 0.02
C LYS A 28 -7.29 2.60 -0.58
N GLY A 29 -7.14 2.40 -1.89
CA GLY A 29 -5.86 2.55 -2.59
C GLY A 29 -5.31 3.99 -2.56
N ILE A 30 -6.14 4.98 -2.90
CA ILE A 30 -5.76 6.41 -2.84
C ILE A 30 -5.49 6.82 -1.38
N GLY A 31 -6.31 6.36 -0.43
CA GLY A 31 -6.08 6.64 0.99
C GLY A 31 -4.72 6.13 1.50
N LEU A 32 -4.37 4.89 1.15
CA LEU A 32 -3.06 4.30 1.48
C LEU A 32 -1.90 5.02 0.78
N PHE A 33 -2.08 5.39 -0.49
CA PHE A 33 -1.05 6.09 -1.24
C PHE A 33 -0.75 7.46 -0.64
N VAL A 34 -1.79 8.27 -0.40
CA VAL A 34 -1.63 9.62 0.18
C VAL A 34 -1.07 9.56 1.59
N SER A 35 -1.55 8.64 2.44
CA SER A 35 -1.03 8.47 3.80
C SER A 35 0.44 8.03 3.80
N SER A 36 0.85 7.14 2.87
CA SER A 36 2.24 6.73 2.74
C SER A 36 3.17 7.89 2.37
N ILE A 37 2.73 8.78 1.46
CA ILE A 37 3.49 9.98 1.05
C ILE A 37 3.65 10.94 2.23
N ILE A 38 2.55 11.23 2.94
CA ILE A 38 2.57 12.13 4.10
C ILE A 38 3.49 11.59 5.19
N CYS A 39 3.40 10.29 5.51
CA CYS A 39 4.29 9.67 6.50
C CYS A 39 5.75 9.71 6.05
N ASN A 40 6.04 9.52 4.75
CA ASN A 40 7.40 9.58 4.23
C ASN A 40 8.01 11.00 4.37
N LEU A 41 7.24 12.03 4.00
CA LEU A 41 7.60 13.45 4.19
C LEU A 41 7.90 13.80 5.66
N ILE A 42 7.10 13.29 6.59
CA ILE A 42 7.29 13.52 8.03
C ILE A 42 8.47 12.70 8.58
N SER A 43 8.78 11.54 7.97
CA SER A 43 9.89 10.68 8.41
C SER A 43 11.27 11.33 8.32
N ILE A 44 11.42 12.36 7.48
CA ILE A 44 12.65 13.16 7.38
C ILE A 44 13.01 13.82 8.71
N TYR A 45 12.00 14.16 9.53
CA TYR A 45 12.20 14.87 10.80
C TYR A 45 12.40 13.95 12.00
N SER A 46 12.09 12.64 11.88
CA SER A 46 12.21 11.71 12.99
C SER A 46 12.29 10.26 12.54
N PHE A 47 13.28 9.54 13.05
CA PHE A 47 13.49 8.11 12.83
C PHE A 47 12.28 7.26 13.24
N PHE A 48 11.50 7.71 14.23
CA PHE A 48 10.26 7.03 14.65
C PHE A 48 9.25 6.94 13.49
N PHE A 49 9.14 8.00 12.69
CA PHE A 49 8.25 8.03 11.54
C PHE A 49 8.76 7.15 10.39
N SER A 50 10.08 6.91 10.28
CA SER A 50 10.61 5.95 9.30
C SER A 50 10.17 4.51 9.58
N ILE A 51 10.07 4.10 10.85
CA ILE A 51 9.47 2.81 11.22
C ILE A 51 8.00 2.77 10.80
N LEU A 52 7.25 3.85 11.04
CA LEU A 52 5.83 3.96 10.67
C LEU A 52 5.62 3.82 9.15
N VAL A 53 6.49 4.40 8.32
CA VAL A 53 6.46 4.22 6.86
C VAL A 53 6.58 2.74 6.49
N PHE A 54 7.48 2.01 7.14
CA PHE A 54 7.66 0.57 6.90
C PHE A 54 6.43 -0.24 7.34
N VAL A 55 5.81 0.14 8.46
CA VAL A 55 4.55 -0.46 8.95
C VAL A 55 3.40 -0.20 7.99
N ILE A 56 3.24 1.03 7.49
CA ILE A 56 2.21 1.40 6.50
C ILE A 56 2.43 0.66 5.19
N TRP A 57 3.68 0.49 4.76
CA TRP A 57 4.02 -0.29 3.57
C TRP A 57 3.63 -1.77 3.74
N ALA A 58 3.99 -2.39 4.86
CA ALA A 58 3.61 -3.77 5.16
C ALA A 58 2.08 -3.93 5.26
N TYR A 59 1.39 -2.96 5.86
CA TYR A 59 -0.07 -2.93 5.90
C TYR A 59 -0.67 -2.76 4.51
N GLY A 60 -0.10 -1.91 3.65
CA GLY A 60 -0.54 -1.75 2.26
C GLY A 60 -0.43 -3.04 1.46
N MET A 61 0.64 -3.80 1.66
CA MET A 61 0.81 -5.14 1.09
C MET A 61 -0.26 -6.11 1.60
N TYR A 62 -0.48 -6.15 2.91
CA TYR A 62 -1.51 -7.00 3.52
C TYR A 62 -2.93 -6.64 3.03
N ALA A 63 -3.28 -5.36 3.01
CA ALA A 63 -4.56 -4.88 2.51
C ALA A 63 -4.77 -5.26 1.05
N THR A 64 -3.73 -5.11 0.22
CA THR A 64 -3.76 -5.53 -1.20
C THR A 64 -3.94 -7.04 -1.33
N TYR A 65 -3.30 -7.85 -0.47
CA TYR A 65 -3.44 -9.31 -0.47
C TYR A 65 -4.86 -9.74 -0.12
N VAL A 66 -5.43 -9.15 0.93
CA VAL A 66 -6.81 -9.44 1.37
C VAL A 66 -7.80 -9.05 0.29
N GLU A 67 -7.67 -7.85 -0.27
CA GLU A 67 -8.54 -7.39 -1.35
C GLU A 67 -8.39 -8.30 -2.57
N ALA A 68 -7.16 -8.65 -2.95
CA ALA A 68 -6.89 -9.53 -4.09
C ALA A 68 -7.41 -10.96 -3.95
N ASN A 69 -7.79 -11.37 -2.74
CA ASN A 69 -8.43 -12.65 -2.46
C ASN A 69 -9.97 -12.53 -2.35
N ASN A 70 -10.48 -11.30 -2.23
CA ASN A 70 -11.92 -11.00 -2.21
C ASN A 70 -12.49 -10.66 -3.59
N VAL A 71 -11.63 -10.32 -4.57
CA VAL A 71 -12.01 -10.08 -5.99
C VAL A 71 -11.74 -11.32 -6.84
#